data_AF-A0A946KPK0-F1
#
_entry.id   AF-A0A946KPK0-F1
#
_cell.length_a   1.000
_cell.length_b   1.000
_cell.length_c   1.000
_cell.angle_alpha   90.00
_cell.angle_beta   90.00
_cell.angle_gamma   90.00
#
_symmetry.space_group_name_H-M   'P 1'
#
loop_
_entity.id
_entity.type
_entity.pdbx_description
1 polymer ?
#
loop_
_entity_poly.entity_id
_entity_poly.type
_entity_poly.pdbx_seq_one_letter_code
_entity_poly.pdbx_strand_id
1 'polypeptide(L)'
;MKTNRHINKVAVVGSGIMGSRIACHFANIGVEVLLLDIVPFDLTEEQLKDKKVRNSIVNDSLKSTIKSKPSPIYSKDFVSRITTGN
;
A
#
# COMPACT_ATOMS: atom_id res chain seq x y z
N MET A 1 14.00 5.98 31.31
CA MET A 1 12.57 5.72 31.02
C MET A 1 12.40 5.61 29.51
N LYS A 2 11.95 4.47 28.97
CA LYS A 2 11.65 4.35 27.53
C LYS A 2 10.39 5.17 27.24
N THR A 3 10.49 6.25 26.47
CA THR A 3 9.32 6.98 25.97
C THR A 3 8.52 6.08 25.02
N ASN A 4 7.29 5.76 25.38
CA ASN A 4 6.35 5.08 24.49
C ASN A 4 5.97 6.06 23.37
N ARG A 5 6.47 5.81 22.15
CA ARG A 5 6.09 6.59 20.97
C ARG A 5 4.86 5.95 20.33
N HIS A 6 3.80 6.73 20.17
CA HIS A 6 2.64 6.30 19.40
C HIS A 6 2.92 6.45 17.91
N ILE A 7 2.81 5.35 17.17
CA ILE A 7 2.98 5.33 15.71
C ILE A 7 1.60 5.30 15.07
N ASN A 8 1.23 6.42 14.46
CA ASN A 8 -0.07 6.58 13.78
C ASN A 8 0.03 6.47 12.26
N LYS A 9 1.25 6.55 11.70
CA LYS A 9 1.52 6.48 10.26
C LYS A 9 2.73 5.59 9.97
N VAL A 10 2.64 4.76 8.94
CA VAL A 10 3.72 3.86 8.50
C VAL A 10 3.87 3.93 6.99
N ALA A 11 5.11 3.89 6.50
CA ALA A 11 5.40 3.64 5.10
C ALA A 11 5.87 2.18 4.91
N VAL A 12 5.31 1.49 3.92
CA VAL A 12 5.73 0.16 3.51
C VAL A 12 6.31 0.26 2.10
N VAL A 13 7.59 -0.09 1.95
CA VAL A 13 8.29 -0.06 0.67
C VAL A 13 8.34 -1.47 0.10
N GLY A 14 7.66 -1.67 -1.03
CA GLY A 14 7.41 -2.96 -1.66
C GLY A 14 5.97 -3.40 -1.47
N SER A 15 5.23 -3.58 -2.58
CA SER A 15 3.81 -3.94 -2.59
C SER A 15 3.52 -5.41 -2.87
N GLY A 16 4.55 -6.25 -3.04
CA GLY A 16 4.39 -7.70 -3.24
C GLY A 16 3.61 -8.39 -2.12
N ILE A 17 3.42 -9.71 -2.22
CA ILE A 17 2.48 -10.50 -1.38
C ILE A 17 2.59 -10.19 0.12
N MET A 18 3.82 -10.07 0.66
CA MET A 18 4.02 -9.76 2.08
C MET A 18 3.79 -8.27 2.39
N GLY A 19 4.32 -7.37 1.56
CA GLY A 19 4.25 -5.93 1.81
C GLY A 19 2.82 -5.40 1.81
N SER A 20 2.01 -5.83 0.84
CA SER A 20 0.58 -5.47 0.80
C SER A 20 -0.20 -6.02 2.01
N ARG A 21 0.12 -7.24 2.48
CA ARG A 21 -0.51 -7.83 3.68
C ARG A 21 -0.09 -7.12 4.97
N ILE A 22 1.17 -6.68 5.07
CA ILE A 22 1.65 -5.85 6.18
C ILE A 22 0.92 -4.51 6.18
N ALA A 23 0.73 -3.89 5.01
CA ALA A 23 -0.06 -2.67 4.89
C ALA A 23 -1.51 -2.88 5.34
N CYS A 24 -2.16 -3.98 4.93
CA CYS A 24 -3.48 -4.33 5.44
C CYS A 24 -3.50 -4.54 6.96
N HIS A 25 -2.46 -5.17 7.53
CA HIS A 25 -2.39 -5.40 8.97
C HIS A 25 -2.36 -4.09 9.77
N PHE A 26 -1.55 -3.11 9.34
CA PHE A 26 -1.53 -1.78 9.96
C PHE A 26 -2.85 -1.03 9.76
N ALA A 27 -3.41 -1.09 8.55
CA ALA A 27 -4.71 -0.48 8.28
C ALA A 27 -5.82 -1.07 9.16
N ASN A 28 -5.80 -2.38 9.43
CA ASN A 28 -6.79 -3.03 10.30
C ASN A 28 -6.78 -2.48 11.73
N ILE A 29 -5.61 -2.10 12.25
CA ILE A 29 -5.47 -1.56 13.61
C ILE A 29 -5.60 -0.03 13.69
N GLY A 30 -5.98 0.63 12.59
CA GLY A 30 -6.25 2.07 12.57
C GLY A 30 -5.05 2.95 12.23
N VAL A 31 -3.94 2.37 11.79
CA VAL A 31 -2.74 3.11 11.36
C VAL A 31 -2.90 3.51 9.88
N GLU A 32 -2.52 4.75 9.55
CA GLU A 32 -2.44 5.20 8.17
C GLU A 32 -1.20 4.62 7.50
N VAL A 33 -1.35 4.08 6.29
CA VAL A 33 -0.28 3.39 5.57
C VAL A 33 -0.03 4.06 4.23
N LEU A 34 1.23 4.40 3.97
CA LEU A 34 1.73 4.72 2.64
C LEU A 34 2.38 3.48 2.04
N LEU A 35 1.78 2.90 1.00
CA LEU A 35 2.33 1.75 0.29
C LEU A 35 3.02 2.22 -0.99
N LEU A 36 4.31 1.92 -1.12
CA LEU A 36 5.16 2.32 -2.24
C LEU A 36 5.69 1.09 -2.97
N ASP A 37 5.98 1.21 -4.26
CA ASP A 37 6.69 0.17 -5.01
C ASP A 37 7.55 0.79 -6.12
N ILE A 38 8.19 -0.01 -6.96
CA ILE A 38 8.91 0.50 -8.13
C ILE A 38 7.94 1.11 -9.17
N VAL A 39 8.45 2.07 -9.93
CA VAL A 39 7.79 2.55 -11.16
C VAL A 39 8.07 1.53 -12.27
N PRO A 40 7.10 1.18 -13.11
CA PRO A 40 7.35 0.30 -14.25
C PRO A 40 8.47 0.84 -15.16
N PHE A 41 9.36 -0.03 -15.60
CA PHE A 41 10.56 0.37 -16.36
C PHE A 41 10.27 0.73 -17.82
N ASP A 42 9.17 0.23 -18.38
CA ASP A 42 8.84 0.34 -19.81
C ASP A 42 7.87 1.50 -20.13
N LEU A 43 7.90 2.58 -19.34
CA LEU A 43 7.01 3.73 -19.53
C LEU A 43 7.62 4.78 -20.46
N THR A 44 6.79 5.34 -21.35
CA THR A 44 7.18 6.51 -22.14
C THR A 44 7.25 7.77 -21.26
N GLU A 45 7.93 8.82 -21.73
CA GLU A 45 8.04 10.10 -21.01
C GLU A 45 6.68 10.74 -20.68
N GLU A 46 5.68 10.53 -21.53
CA GLU A 46 4.31 10.99 -21.32
C GLU A 46 3.62 10.17 -20.21
N GLN A 47 3.81 8.84 -20.21
CA GLN A 47 3.26 7.95 -19.20
C GLN A 47 3.89 8.15 -17.83
N LEU A 48 5.15 8.56 -17.76
CA LEU A 48 5.84 8.91 -16.52
C LEU A 48 5.23 10.14 -15.80
N LYS A 49 4.43 10.95 -16.50
CA LYS A 49 3.69 12.08 -15.90
C LYS A 49 2.35 11.65 -15.29
N ASP A 50 1.81 10.50 -15.70
CA ASP A 50 0.55 9.98 -15.16
C ASP A 50 0.79 9.17 -13.88
N LYS A 51 0.34 9.72 -12.75
CA LYS A 51 0.41 9.07 -11.43
C LYS A 51 -0.26 7.70 -11.40
N LYS A 52 -1.34 7.47 -12.16
CA LYS A 52 -2.01 6.16 -12.18
C LYS A 52 -1.12 5.10 -12.81
N VAL A 53 -0.40 5.46 -13.87
CA VAL A 53 0.50 4.56 -14.59
C VAL A 53 1.76 4.30 -13.78
N ARG A 54 2.33 5.33 -13.15
CA ARG A 54 3.46 5.19 -12.21
C ARG A 54 3.13 4.27 -11.02
N ASN A 55 1.88 4.33 -10.54
CA ASN A 55 1.41 3.55 -9.40
C ASN A 55 0.77 2.22 -9.80
N SER A 56 0.87 1.80 -11.07
CA SER A 56 0.18 0.60 -11.56
C SER A 56 0.54 -0.65 -10.75
N ILE A 57 1.84 -0.91 -10.53
CA ILE A 57 2.33 -2.06 -9.77
C ILE A 57 1.75 -2.08 -8.34
N VAL A 58 1.87 -0.96 -7.62
CA VAL A 58 1.38 -0.86 -6.24
C VAL A 58 -0.15 -0.98 -6.14
N ASN A 59 -0.88 -0.40 -7.10
CA ASN A 59 -2.33 -0.47 -7.17
C ASN A 59 -2.82 -1.89 -7.46
N ASP A 60 -2.20 -2.57 -8.42
CA ASP A 60 -2.57 -3.93 -8.82
C ASP A 60 -2.28 -4.92 -7.71
N SER A 61 -1.13 -4.80 -7.04
CA SER A 61 -0.78 -5.61 -5.88
C SER A 61 -1.77 -5.42 -4.73
N LEU A 62 -2.13 -4.17 -4.38
CA LEU A 62 -3.11 -3.89 -3.34
C LEU A 62 -4.48 -4.47 -3.70
N LYS A 63 -4.93 -4.28 -4.94
CA LYS A 63 -6.21 -4.79 -5.46
C LYS A 63 -6.26 -6.33 -5.45
N SER A 64 -5.18 -6.99 -5.86
CA SER A 64 -5.03 -8.44 -5.80
C SER A 64 -5.10 -8.94 -4.36
N THR A 65 -4.42 -8.24 -3.45
CA THR A 65 -4.37 -8.56 -2.02
C THR A 65 -5.74 -8.48 -1.37
N ILE A 66 -6.52 -7.42 -1.64
CA ILE A 66 -7.89 -7.26 -1.10
C ILE A 66 -8.84 -8.34 -1.62
N LYS A 67 -8.63 -8.82 -2.84
CA LYS A 67 -9.45 -9.89 -3.45
C LYS A 67 -9.05 -11.30 -3.01
N SER A 68 -7.90 -11.46 -2.37
CA SER A 68 -7.39 -12.77 -1.97
C SER A 68 -8.27 -13.43 -0.89
N LYS A 69 -8.27 -14.77 -0.84
CA LYS A 69 -9.02 -15.56 0.14
C LYS A 69 -8.04 -16.42 0.96
N PRO A 70 -8.01 -16.29 2.30
CA PRO A 70 -8.77 -15.34 3.11
C PRO A 70 -8.32 -13.88 2.89
N SER A 71 -9.25 -12.93 3.05
CA SER A 71 -8.95 -11.50 2.93
C SER A 71 -8.03 -11.07 4.08
N PRO A 72 -6.91 -10.37 3.79
CA PRO A 72 -6.02 -9.86 4.83
C PRO A 72 -6.56 -8.57 5.49
N ILE A 73 -7.64 -7.99 4.96
CA ILE A 73 -8.30 -6.82 5.53
C ILE A 73 -9.63 -7.21 6.17
N TYR A 74 -9.90 -6.67 7.38
CA TYR A 74 -11.07 -7.02 8.19
C TYR A 74 -12.37 -6.41 7.65
N SER A 75 -12.32 -5.11 7.30
CA SER A 75 -13.39 -4.40 6.60
C SER A 75 -12.83 -3.75 5.34
N LYS A 76 -13.64 -3.70 4.28
CA LYS A 76 -13.30 -2.97 3.04
C LYS A 76 -13.07 -1.48 3.30
N ASP A 77 -13.72 -0.92 4.32
CA ASP A 77 -13.58 0.50 4.67
C ASP A 77 -12.16 0.82 5.14
N PHE A 78 -11.44 -0.15 5.71
CA PHE A 78 -10.08 0.04 6.19
C PHE A 78 -9.07 0.21 5.05
N VAL A 79 -9.43 -0.14 3.81
CA VAL A 79 -8.60 0.13 2.63
C VAL A 79 -8.38 1.63 2.47
N SER A 80 -9.31 2.47 2.91
CA SER A 80 -9.16 3.94 2.86
C SER A 80 -7.99 4.47 3.68
N ARG A 81 -7.46 3.68 4.62
CA ARG A 81 -6.25 4.01 5.41
C ARG A 81 -4.95 3.71 4.65
N ILE A 82 -5.03 3.03 3.50
CA ILE A 82 -3.88 2.69 2.66
C ILE A 82 -3.85 3.62 1.45
N THR A 83 -2.85 4.47 1.39
CA THR A 83 -2.56 5.33 0.24
C THR A 83 -1.43 4.70 -0.58
N THR A 84 -1.61 4.58 -1.89
CA THR A 84 -0.55 4.14 -2.80
C THR A 84 0.19 5.33 -3.40
N GLY A 85 1.50 5.22 -3.65
CA GLY A 85 2.27 6.33 -4.21
C GLY A 85 3.58 5.93 -4.91
N ASN A 86 4.02 6.80 -5.85
CA ASN A 86 5.33 6.90 -6.54
C ASN A 86 5.48 8.21 -7.33
#